data_AF-A0A3D2FCB8-F1
#
_entry.id   AF-A0A3D2FCB8-F1
#
_cell.length_a   1.000
_cell.length_b   1.000
_cell.length_c   1.000
_cell.angle_alpha   90.00
_cell.angle_beta   90.00
_cell.angle_gamma   90.00
#
_symmetry.space_group_name_H-M   'P 1'
#
loop_
_entity.id
_entity.type
_entity.pdbx_description
1 polymer ?
#
loop_
_entity_poly.entity_id
_entity_poly.type
_entity_poly.pdbx_seq_one_letter_code
_entity_poly.pdbx_strand_id
1 'polypeptide(L)' 'ALTIAMRDSGSVMSWKLDGPILDKHSTGGVGDCVSLLLAPALAACGAFVPMISGRGLGHTGGTLDKLESIP' A
#
# COMPACT_ATOMS: atom_id res chain seq x y z
N ALA A 1 -3.91 -1.24 -22.22
CA ALA A 1 -2.63 -0.82 -22.83
C ALA A 1 -1.80 0.03 -21.87
N LEU A 2 -2.27 1.24 -21.49
CA LEU A 2 -1.49 2.17 -20.65
C LEU A 2 -1.02 1.59 -19.31
N THR A 3 -1.92 1.03 -18.48
CA THR A 3 -1.56 0.48 -17.15
C THR A 3 -0.50 -0.62 -17.22
N ILE A 4 -0.57 -1.49 -18.23
CA ILE A 4 0.40 -2.58 -18.42
C ILE A 4 1.76 -2.02 -18.81
N ALA A 5 1.79 -1.06 -19.74
CA ALA A 5 3.04 -0.40 -20.14
C ALA A 5 3.71 0.34 -18.97
N MET A 6 2.93 0.99 -18.11
CA MET A 6 3.45 1.64 -16.90
C MET A 6 3.96 0.65 -15.85
N ARG A 7 3.27 -0.49 -15.67
CA ARG A 7 3.73 -1.57 -14.78
C ARG A 7 5.08 -2.13 -15.26
N ASP A 8 5.20 -2.36 -16.56
CA ASP A 8 6.36 -3.03 -17.17
C ASP A 8 7.55 -2.10 -17.43
N SER A 9 7.42 -0.78 -17.23
CA SER A 9 8.51 0.18 -17.44
C SER A 9 9.57 0.18 -16.33
N GLY A 10 9.35 -0.56 -15.24
CA GLY A 10 10.24 -0.62 -14.07
C GLY A 10 10.40 -2.04 -13.53
N SER A 11 10.81 -2.14 -12.27
CA SER A 11 10.95 -3.44 -11.61
C SER A 11 9.59 -4.06 -11.31
N VAL A 12 9.35 -5.24 -11.86
CA VAL A 12 8.15 -6.04 -11.55
C VAL A 12 8.50 -7.04 -10.45
N MET A 13 7.88 -6.85 -9.28
CA MET A 13 8.12 -7.72 -8.12
C MET A 13 7.35 -9.03 -8.26
N SER A 14 7.98 -10.13 -7.86
CA SER A 14 7.36 -11.45 -7.76
C SER A 14 7.67 -12.06 -6.40
N TRP A 15 6.69 -12.69 -5.77
CA TRP A 15 6.84 -13.26 -4.43
C TRP A 15 6.51 -14.75 -4.44
N LYS A 16 7.26 -15.51 -3.63
CA LYS A 16 6.97 -16.90 -3.29
C LYS A 16 7.03 -17.00 -1.76
N LEU A 17 5.86 -16.90 -1.13
CA LEU A 17 5.70 -16.81 0.32
C LEU A 17 4.67 -17.86 0.77
N ASP A 18 4.77 -18.29 2.02
CA ASP A 18 3.97 -19.41 2.56
C ASP A 18 2.54 -19.02 2.97
N GLY A 19 2.01 -17.92 2.43
CA GLY A 19 0.71 -17.36 2.79
C GLY A 19 0.18 -16.38 1.74
N PRO A 20 -1.07 -15.91 1.91
CA PRO A 20 -1.71 -15.04 0.93
C PRO A 20 -0.99 -13.69 0.83
N ILE A 21 -0.71 -13.26 -0.39
CA ILE A 21 -0.10 -11.96 -0.68
C ILE A 21 -1.22 -10.99 -1.01
N LEU A 22 -1.44 -10.00 -0.15
CA LEU A 22 -2.59 -9.10 -0.21
C LEU A 22 -2.13 -7.65 -0.18
N ASP A 23 -2.85 -6.80 -0.90
CA ASP A 23 -2.66 -5.35 -0.83
C ASP A 23 -4.01 -4.64 -0.86
N LYS A 24 -4.06 -3.44 -0.27
CA LYS A 24 -5.21 -2.55 -0.32
C LYS A 24 -4.75 -1.17 -0.73
N HIS A 25 -5.43 -0.61 -1.73
CA HIS A 25 -5.19 0.75 -2.18
C HIS A 25 -6.42 1.63 -1.92
N SER A 26 -6.20 2.88 -1.49
CA SER A 26 -7.24 3.91 -1.39
C SER A 26 -7.10 4.88 -2.56
N THR A 27 -8.20 5.36 -3.13
CA THR A 27 -8.15 6.41 -4.16
C THR A 27 -7.77 7.79 -3.61
N GLY A 28 -7.83 7.96 -2.29
CA GLY A 28 -7.61 9.22 -1.59
C GLY A 28 -8.75 9.53 -0.62
N GLY A 29 -8.43 10.13 0.52
CA GLY A 29 -9.41 10.49 1.53
C GLY A 29 -8.85 11.49 2.56
N VAL A 30 -9.74 12.23 3.20
CA VAL A 30 -9.40 13.12 4.31
C VAL A 30 -9.50 12.33 5.60
N GLY A 31 -8.39 12.21 6.33
CA GLY A 31 -8.33 11.42 7.57
C GLY A 31 -8.37 9.90 7.38
N ASP A 32 -8.24 9.37 6.15
CA ASP A 32 -8.23 7.92 5.92
C ASP A 32 -6.98 7.28 6.56
N CYS A 33 -7.19 6.56 7.66
CA CYS A 33 -6.15 5.84 8.40
C CYS A 33 -6.23 4.33 8.20
N VAL A 34 -7.10 3.82 7.30
CA VAL A 34 -7.38 2.39 7.18
C VAL A 34 -6.11 1.60 6.88
N SER A 35 -5.23 2.09 5.99
CA SER A 35 -4.00 1.36 5.65
C SER A 35 -3.05 1.18 6.85
N LEU A 36 -3.02 2.13 7.81
CA LEU A 36 -2.18 2.02 9.01
C LEU A 36 -2.63 0.88 9.93
N LEU A 37 -3.93 0.62 9.98
CA LEU A 37 -4.50 -0.43 10.84
C LEU A 37 -4.64 -1.77 10.10
N LEU A 38 -5.07 -1.74 8.85
CA LEU A 38 -5.38 -2.94 8.08
C LEU A 38 -4.13 -3.74 7.72
N ALA A 39 -3.03 -3.08 7.37
CA ALA A 39 -1.78 -3.76 7.03
C ALA A 39 -1.27 -4.65 8.19
N PRO A 40 -1.08 -4.16 9.43
CA PRO A 40 -0.68 -5.01 10.55
C PRO A 40 -1.76 -6.02 10.96
N ALA A 41 -3.05 -5.70 10.83
CA ALA A 41 -4.12 -6.65 11.13
C ALA A 41 -4.09 -7.87 10.19
N LEU A 42 -3.93 -7.65 8.88
CA LEU A 42 -3.79 -8.74 7.90
C LEU A 42 -2.50 -9.53 8.13
N ALA A 43 -1.39 -8.86 8.45
CA ALA A 43 -0.14 -9.51 8.78
C ALA A 43 -0.27 -10.43 10.01
N ALA A 44 -0.96 -9.98 11.05
CA ALA A 44 -1.25 -10.79 12.23
C ALA A 44 -2.16 -12.00 11.93
N CYS A 45 -2.98 -11.93 10.87
CA CYS A 45 -3.78 -13.04 10.37
C CYS A 45 -3.03 -13.98 9.40
N GLY A 46 -1.72 -13.81 9.21
CA GLY A 46 -0.88 -14.68 8.38
C GLY A 46 -0.80 -14.28 6.91
N ALA A 47 -1.26 -13.08 6.55
CA ALA A 47 -1.06 -12.54 5.20
C ALA A 47 0.29 -11.80 5.06
N PHE A 48 0.82 -11.80 3.85
CA PHE A 48 1.97 -10.98 3.48
C PHE A 48 1.45 -9.72 2.76
N VAL A 49 1.82 -8.54 3.25
CA VAL A 49 1.27 -7.26 2.78
C VAL A 49 2.37 -6.38 2.14
N PRO A 50 2.80 -6.65 0.89
CA PRO A 50 3.81 -5.85 0.19
C PRO A 50 3.21 -4.56 -0.39
N MET A 51 2.60 -3.74 0.47
CA MET A 51 1.89 -2.53 0.08
C MET A 51 2.87 -1.46 -0.47
N ILE A 52 2.62 -1.00 -1.69
CA ILE A 52 3.25 0.22 -2.23
C ILE A 52 2.34 1.39 -1.90
N SER A 53 2.75 2.19 -0.91
CA SER A 53 1.96 3.31 -0.43
C SER A 53 2.39 4.64 -1.06
N GLY A 54 1.50 5.63 -1.00
CA GLY A 54 1.69 6.95 -1.58
C GLY A 54 1.75 8.08 -0.54
N ARG A 55 2.28 9.22 -0.97
CA ARG A 55 2.13 10.52 -0.31
C ARG A 55 0.77 11.15 -0.65
N GLY A 56 0.47 12.28 -0.02
CA GLY A 56 -0.74 13.05 -0.28
C GLY A 56 -0.90 13.44 -1.75
N LEU A 57 -2.15 13.49 -2.21
CA LEU A 57 -2.53 13.93 -3.55
C LEU A 57 -3.64 14.99 -3.44
N GLY A 58 -3.33 16.22 -3.86
CA GLY A 58 -4.23 17.36 -3.67
C GLY A 58 -4.49 17.63 -2.19
N HIS A 59 -5.77 17.69 -1.81
CA HIS A 59 -6.21 17.92 -0.42
C HIS A 59 -6.29 16.63 0.43
N THR A 60 -5.99 15.47 -0.17
CA THR A 60 -6.04 14.17 0.54
C THR A 60 -4.66 13.79 1.07
N GLY A 61 -4.61 13.21 2.27
CA GLY A 61 -3.35 12.86 2.94
C GLY A 61 -2.89 11.44 2.64
N GLY A 62 -1.58 11.24 2.45
CA GLY A 62 -0.98 9.92 2.18
C GLY A 62 -0.78 9.07 3.43
N THR A 63 -0.63 7.76 3.25
CA THR A 63 -0.27 6.86 4.37
C THR A 63 1.21 6.96 4.71
N LEU A 64 2.09 7.19 3.71
CA LEU A 64 3.52 7.43 3.95
C LEU A 64 3.75 8.64 4.85
N ASP A 65 3.08 9.76 4.57
CA ASP A 65 3.26 11.00 5.36
C ASP A 65 2.82 10.80 6.82
N LYS A 66 1.80 9.96 7.05
CA LYS A 66 1.35 9.63 8.41
C LYS A 66 2.36 8.73 9.13
N LEU A 67 2.96 7.76 8.44
CA LEU A 67 4.00 6.91 9.01
C LEU A 67 5.25 7.71 9.38
N GLU A 68 5.65 8.68 8.55
CA GLU A 68 6.81 9.56 8.80
C GLU A 68 6.65 10.46 10.04
N SER A 69 5.43 10.60 10.58
CA SER A 69 5.20 11.33 11.84
C SER A 69 5.63 10.57 13.09
N ILE A 70 5.91 9.26 12.97
CA ILE A 70 6.41 8.43 14.06
C ILE A 70 7.93 8.64 14.17
N PRO A 71 8.47 9.14 15.31
CA PRO A 71 9.90 9.42 15.49
C PRO A 71 10.81 8.19 15.48
#